data_AF-A0A9J6C051-F1
#
_entry.id   AF-A0A9J6C051-F1
#
_cell.length_a   1.000
_cell.length_b   1.000
_cell.length_c   1.000
_cell.angle_alpha   90.00
_cell.angle_beta   90.00
_cell.angle_gamma   90.00
#
_symmetry.space_group_name_H-M   'P 1'
#
loop_
_entity.id
_entity.type
_entity.pdbx_description
1 polymer ?
#
loop_
_entity_poly.entity_id
_entity_poly.type
_entity_poly.pdbx_seq_one_letter_code
_entity_poly.pdbx_strand_id
1 'polypeptide(L)'
;MKNIIKFNKIKTYLSELVNNQSHNTSIECLVFIESWISYNELFKVHAFKNYNSIVKGRGTNVSGGGIAIFIKKEYSYREILCEFNADYESVLLEILKNGKSIHLLAIYRIPNGNMDNFLIMAGDYIHKLIVI
;
A
#
# COMPACT_ATOMS: atom_id res chain seq x y z
N MET A 1 -1.08 20.33 10.54
CA MET A 1 -2.55 20.47 10.46
C MET A 1 -3.14 20.19 9.06
N LYS A 2 -2.61 20.77 7.96
CA LYS A 2 -3.19 20.55 6.60
C LYS A 2 -3.21 19.08 6.14
N ASN A 3 -2.18 18.29 6.43
CA ASN A 3 -2.11 16.88 6.00
C ASN A 3 -3.10 15.96 6.74
N ILE A 4 -3.35 16.23 8.02
CA ILE A 4 -4.33 15.49 8.85
C ILE A 4 -5.74 15.64 8.27
N ILE A 5 -6.08 16.83 7.78
CA ILE A 5 -7.38 17.10 7.14
C ILE A 5 -7.53 16.29 5.85
N LYS A 6 -6.44 16.11 5.08
CA LYS A 6 -6.44 15.34 3.83
C LYS A 6 -6.61 13.84 4.11
N PHE A 7 -5.89 13.29 5.08
CA PHE A 7 -6.03 11.87 5.46
C PHE A 7 -7.42 11.57 6.05
N ASN A 8 -7.98 12.45 6.89
CA ASN A 8 -9.32 12.26 7.41
C ASN A 8 -10.39 12.28 6.30
N LYS A 9 -10.25 13.14 5.28
CA LYS A 9 -11.14 13.14 4.11
C LYS A 9 -11.02 11.85 3.30
N ILE A 10 -9.80 11.38 3.05
CA ILE A 10 -9.56 10.09 2.38
C ILE A 10 -10.18 8.96 3.20
N LYS A 11 -9.95 8.93 4.52
CA LYS A 11 -10.53 7.93 5.42
C LYS A 11 -12.06 7.94 5.40
N THR A 12 -12.69 9.11 5.43
CA THR A 12 -14.16 9.23 5.32
C THR A 12 -14.64 8.68 3.97
N TYR A 13 -14.05 9.14 2.86
CA TYR A 13 -14.42 8.68 1.53
C TYR A 13 -14.25 7.17 1.38
N LEU A 14 -13.15 6.60 1.88
CA LEU A 14 -12.90 5.16 1.84
C LEU A 14 -13.82 4.38 2.76
N SER A 15 -14.16 4.93 3.93
CA SER A 15 -15.13 4.30 4.83
C SER A 15 -16.50 4.26 4.17
N GLU A 16 -16.91 5.33 3.50
CA GLU A 16 -18.13 5.37 2.69
C GLU A 16 -18.06 4.38 1.53
N LEU A 17 -16.96 4.36 0.78
CA LEU A 17 -16.74 3.44 -0.34
C LEU A 17 -16.79 1.97 0.08
N VAL A 18 -16.25 1.64 1.26
CA VAL A 18 -16.22 0.27 1.82
C VAL A 18 -17.55 -0.10 2.49
N ASN A 19 -18.23 0.84 3.13
CA ASN A 19 -19.48 0.58 3.86
C ASN A 19 -20.73 0.63 2.96
N ASN A 20 -20.70 1.38 1.86
CA ASN A 20 -21.83 1.51 0.91
C ASN A 20 -21.82 0.45 -0.20
N GLN A 21 -21.06 -0.63 -0.05
CA GLN A 21 -20.99 -1.66 -1.08
C GLN A 21 -22.24 -2.54 -1.03
N SER A 22 -23.02 -2.49 -2.11
CA SER A 22 -24.03 -3.52 -2.40
C SER A 22 -23.34 -4.89 -2.53
N HIS A 23 -24.09 -5.97 -2.28
CA HIS A 23 -23.59 -7.36 -2.21
C HIS A 23 -22.76 -7.85 -3.42
N ASN A 24 -22.71 -7.12 -4.53
CA ASN A 24 -22.04 -7.52 -5.78
C ASN A 24 -20.69 -6.86 -6.10
N THR A 25 -20.22 -5.88 -5.32
CA THR A 25 -18.92 -5.24 -5.58
C THR A 25 -18.18 -5.04 -4.28
N SER A 26 -17.70 -6.12 -3.64
CA SER A 26 -16.88 -6.00 -2.43
C SER A 26 -15.41 -5.79 -2.79
N ILE A 27 -14.81 -4.68 -2.36
CA ILE A 27 -13.39 -4.39 -2.53
C ILE A 27 -12.57 -5.37 -1.69
N GLU A 28 -11.66 -6.09 -2.33
CA GLU A 28 -10.85 -7.11 -1.68
C GLU A 28 -9.51 -6.56 -1.17
N CYS A 29 -8.97 -5.60 -1.92
CA CYS A 29 -7.71 -4.94 -1.65
C CYS A 29 -7.77 -3.47 -2.07
N LEU A 30 -7.20 -2.58 -1.26
CA LEU A 30 -6.98 -1.17 -1.58
C LEU A 30 -5.48 -0.89 -1.51
N VAL A 31 -4.97 -0.10 -2.46
CA VAL A 31 -3.58 0.34 -2.50
C VAL A 31 -3.55 1.85 -2.66
N PHE A 32 -2.82 2.52 -1.77
CA PHE A 32 -2.54 3.95 -1.84
C PHE A 32 -1.04 4.15 -1.93
N ILE A 33 -0.63 4.88 -2.96
CA ILE A 33 0.68 5.51 -3.07
C ILE A 33 0.56 6.97 -2.66
N GLU A 34 1.65 7.59 -2.21
CA GLU A 34 1.61 8.94 -1.64
C GLU A 34 0.56 9.00 -0.53
N SER A 35 0.71 8.11 0.46
CA SER A 35 -0.23 8.04 1.59
C SER A 35 -0.06 9.20 2.56
N TRP A 36 1.15 9.79 2.64
CA TRP A 36 1.53 10.85 3.59
C TRP A 36 1.29 10.47 5.06
N ILE A 37 1.17 9.17 5.34
CA ILE A 37 0.93 8.67 6.68
C ILE A 37 2.27 8.60 7.41
N SER A 38 2.42 9.40 8.46
CA SER A 38 3.59 9.30 9.33
C SER A 38 3.50 8.07 10.25
N TYR A 39 4.65 7.59 10.76
CA TYR A 39 4.68 6.50 11.74
C TYR A 39 3.78 6.78 12.96
N ASN A 40 3.76 8.04 13.41
CA ASN A 40 2.93 8.51 14.51
C ASN A 40 1.44 8.57 14.19
N GLU A 41 1.02 8.29 12.96
CA GLU A 41 -0.38 8.27 12.54
C GLU A 41 -0.87 6.87 12.21
N LEU A 42 0.01 5.86 12.23
CA LEU A 42 -0.30 4.45 11.96
C LEU A 42 -1.50 3.94 12.77
N PHE A 43 -1.58 4.31 14.05
CA PHE A 43 -2.69 3.90 14.92
C PHE A 43 -4.07 4.39 14.44
N LYS A 44 -4.12 5.50 13.68
CA LYS A 44 -5.37 6.05 13.11
C LYS A 44 -5.83 5.31 11.85
N VAL A 45 -4.92 4.54 11.23
CA VAL A 45 -5.11 3.80 9.99
C VAL A 45 -5.69 2.41 10.21
N HIS A 46 -5.57 1.84 11.42
CA HIS A 46 -6.24 0.61 11.85
C HIS A 46 -7.78 0.71 11.90
N ALA A 47 -8.37 1.74 11.28
CA ALA A 47 -9.79 2.05 11.36
C ALA A 47 -10.67 1.24 10.41
N PHE A 48 -10.11 0.54 9.42
CA PHE A 48 -10.90 -0.33 8.55
C PHE A 48 -11.10 -1.70 9.23
N LYS A 49 -12.19 -1.83 9.99
CA LYS A 49 -12.51 -2.99 10.85
C LYS A 49 -12.33 -4.36 10.16
N ASN A 50 -12.62 -4.44 8.86
CA ASN A 50 -12.60 -5.69 8.09
C ASN A 50 -11.33 -5.89 7.26
N TYR A 51 -10.32 -5.04 7.42
CA TYR A 51 -9.08 -5.10 6.66
C TYR A 51 -7.86 -5.23 7.58
N ASN A 52 -6.88 -5.99 7.12
CA ASN A 52 -5.49 -5.89 7.53
C ASN A 52 -4.88 -4.64 6.87
N SER A 53 -4.16 -3.84 7.65
CA SER A 53 -3.52 -2.60 7.17
C SER A 53 -2.00 -2.76 7.17
N ILE A 54 -1.38 -2.70 5.99
CA ILE A 54 0.07 -2.59 5.82
C ILE A 54 0.37 -1.16 5.43
N VAL A 55 1.05 -0.41 6.30
CA VAL A 55 1.40 0.99 6.03
C VAL A 55 2.89 1.17 6.23
N LYS A 56 3.55 1.69 5.20
CA LYS A 56 5.00 1.86 5.14
C LYS A 56 5.27 3.30 4.73
N GLY A 57 6.21 3.96 5.41
CA GLY A 57 6.56 5.35 5.17
C GLY A 57 8.02 5.63 5.51
N ARG A 58 8.50 6.80 5.10
CA ARG A 58 9.88 7.27 5.30
C ARG A 58 10.12 7.76 6.74
N GLY A 59 10.07 6.86 7.72
CA GLY A 59 10.37 7.18 9.12
C GLY A 59 9.47 8.26 9.75
N THR A 60 9.95 8.88 10.83
CA THR A 60 9.15 9.81 11.67
C THR A 60 9.17 11.27 11.20
N ASN A 61 10.15 11.67 10.39
CA ASN A 61 10.45 13.09 10.12
C ASN A 61 10.43 13.49 8.63
N VAL A 62 10.04 12.59 7.72
CA VAL A 62 10.00 12.89 6.29
C VAL A 62 8.57 13.22 5.85
N SER A 63 8.40 14.35 5.17
CA SER A 63 7.14 14.74 4.56
C SER A 63 7.04 14.22 3.12
N GLY A 64 5.99 13.46 2.82
CA GLY A 64 5.70 12.94 1.48
C GLY A 64 6.06 11.46 1.29
N GLY A 65 5.52 10.86 0.23
CA GLY A 65 5.63 9.42 -0.05
C GLY A 65 4.72 8.57 0.84
N GLY A 66 5.12 7.32 0.99
CA GLY A 66 4.43 6.29 1.75
C GLY A 66 3.48 5.45 0.92
N ILE A 67 3.38 4.19 1.31
CA ILE A 67 2.50 3.18 0.73
C ILE A 67 1.56 2.68 1.83
N ALA A 68 0.27 2.61 1.54
CA ALA A 68 -0.72 1.98 2.41
C ALA A 68 -1.52 0.94 1.61
N ILE A 69 -1.51 -0.30 2.09
CA ILE A 69 -2.23 -1.43 1.50
C ILE A 69 -3.23 -1.93 2.54
N PHE A 70 -4.48 -2.11 2.13
CA PHE A 70 -5.53 -2.69 2.96
C PHE A 70 -6.06 -3.94 2.29
N ILE A 71 -5.99 -5.08 2.95
CA ILE A 71 -6.45 -6.38 2.45
C ILE A 71 -7.53 -6.89 3.37
N LYS A 72 -8.65 -7.41 2.85
CA LYS A 72 -9.68 -8.01 3.72
C LYS A 72 -9.08 -9.05 4.66
N LYS A 73 -9.56 -9.10 5.90
CA LYS A 73 -9.05 -9.98 6.96
C LYS A 73 -9.16 -11.47 6.67
N GLU A 74 -10.05 -11.86 5.78
CA GLU A 74 -10.21 -13.26 5.35
C GLU A 74 -9.04 -13.76 4.48
N TYR A 75 -8.23 -12.85 3.95
CA TYR A 75 -7.02 -13.21 3.20
C TYR A 75 -5.80 -13.19 4.12
N SER A 76 -5.01 -14.26 4.03
CA SER A 76 -3.65 -14.25 4.55
C SER A 76 -2.72 -13.61 3.51
N TYR A 77 -1.66 -12.98 4.00
CA TYR A 77 -0.65 -12.38 3.15
C TYR A 77 0.73 -12.53 3.78
N ARG A 78 1.75 -12.48 2.94
CA ARG A 78 3.16 -12.45 3.30
C ARG A 78 3.84 -11.30 2.58
N GLU A 79 4.60 -10.49 3.32
CA GLU A 79 5.47 -9.48 2.71
C GLU A 79 6.69 -10.20 2.13
N ILE A 80 6.84 -10.14 0.81
CA ILE A 80 8.02 -10.70 0.11
C ILE A 80 9.14 -9.67 0.13
N LEU A 81 8.80 -8.40 -0.11
CA LEU A 81 9.78 -7.33 -0.23
C LEU A 81 9.17 -5.98 0.16
N CYS A 82 9.98 -5.14 0.79
CA CYS A 82 9.65 -3.78 1.17
C CYS A 82 10.91 -2.92 1.07
N GLU A 83 10.97 -2.05 0.06
CA GLU A 83 12.14 -1.23 -0.24
C GLU A 83 11.76 0.25 -0.31
N PHE A 84 12.51 1.09 0.40
CA PHE A 84 12.30 2.53 0.47
C PHE A 84 13.64 3.21 0.30
N ASN A 85 13.81 3.99 -0.76
CA ASN A 85 15.04 4.72 -1.03
C ASN A 85 14.76 6.08 -1.70
N ALA A 86 15.82 6.76 -2.15
CA ALA A 86 15.71 8.08 -2.76
C ALA A 86 14.98 8.07 -4.12
N ASP A 87 14.96 6.93 -4.81
CA ASP A 87 14.46 6.79 -6.17
C ASP A 87 13.02 6.27 -6.22
N TYR A 88 12.67 5.36 -5.30
CA TYR A 88 11.37 4.72 -5.26
C TYR A 88 10.98 4.21 -3.86
N GLU A 89 9.72 3.81 -3.78
CA GLU A 89 9.15 3.05 -2.67
C GLU A 89 8.39 1.86 -3.24
N SER A 90 8.53 0.69 -2.63
CA SER A 90 7.84 -0.51 -3.07
C SER A 90 7.48 -1.43 -1.91
N VAL A 91 6.36 -2.12 -2.07
CA VAL A 91 5.93 -3.22 -1.22
C VAL A 91 5.37 -4.31 -2.13
N LEU A 92 5.98 -5.49 -2.08
CA LEU A 92 5.51 -6.70 -2.75
C LEU A 92 4.91 -7.65 -1.71
N LEU A 93 3.64 -7.98 -1.88
CA LEU A 93 2.92 -8.93 -1.07
C LEU A 93 2.57 -10.17 -1.88
N GLU A 94 2.65 -11.33 -1.24
CA GLU A 94 1.94 -12.52 -1.64
C GLU A 94 0.62 -12.59 -0.87
N ILE A 95 -0.50 -12.72 -1.57
CA ILE A 95 -1.84 -12.84 -0.98
C ILE A 95 -2.37 -14.23 -1.29
N LEU A 96 -2.79 -14.96 -0.25
CA LEU A 96 -3.29 -16.32 -0.36
C LEU A 96 -4.81 -16.36 -0.17
N LYS A 97 -5.51 -16.97 -1.12
CA LYS A 97 -6.98 -17.16 -1.09
C LYS A 97 -7.34 -18.49 -1.74
N ASN A 98 -8.02 -19.37 -0.99
CA ASN A 98 -8.55 -20.65 -1.50
C ASN A 98 -7.50 -21.49 -2.26
N GLY A 99 -6.28 -21.59 -1.73
CA GLY A 99 -5.17 -22.32 -2.36
C GLY A 99 -4.55 -21.64 -3.59
N LYS A 100 -5.00 -20.44 -3.96
CA LYS A 100 -4.38 -19.60 -4.99
C LYS A 100 -3.49 -18.55 -4.34
N SER A 101 -2.40 -18.22 -5.03
CA SER A 101 -1.48 -17.13 -4.67
C SER A 101 -1.61 -15.99 -5.68
N ILE A 102 -1.68 -14.76 -5.19
CA ILE A 102 -1.71 -13.52 -5.98
C ILE A 102 -0.57 -12.64 -5.50
N HIS A 103 0.30 -12.22 -6.41
CA HIS A 103 1.36 -11.26 -6.11
C HIS A 103 0.85 -9.82 -6.36
N LEU A 104 0.95 -8.97 -5.33
CA LEU A 104 0.55 -7.57 -5.39
C LEU A 104 1.78 -6.69 -5.17
N LEU A 105 2.18 -5.96 -6.21
CA LEU A 105 3.22 -4.95 -6.13
C LEU A 105 2.59 -3.55 -6.03
N ALA A 106 2.81 -2.88 -4.91
CA ALA A 106 2.62 -1.44 -4.79
C ALA A 106 3.98 -0.76 -5.02
N ILE A 107 4.01 0.21 -5.93
CA ILE A 107 5.25 0.90 -6.30
C ILE A 107 4.97 2.38 -6.51
N TYR A 108 5.83 3.23 -5.95
CA TYR A 108 5.79 4.67 -6.11
C TYR A 108 7.16 5.18 -6.56
N ARG A 109 7.21 5.84 -7.71
CA ARG A 109 8.42 6.52 -8.20
C ARG A 109 8.52 7.90 -7.56
N ILE A 110 9.68 8.21 -6.98
CA ILE A 110 9.92 9.54 -6.43
C ILE A 110 10.12 10.54 -7.57
N PRO A 111 9.48 11.73 -7.51
CA PRO A 111 9.52 12.70 -8.62
C PRO A 111 10.93 13.09 -9.04
N ASN A 112 11.84 13.22 -8.06
CA ASN A 112 13.25 13.58 -8.26
C ASN A 112 14.19 12.37 -8.21
N GLY A 113 13.64 11.16 -8.17
CA GLY A 113 14.40 9.91 -8.17
C GLY A 113 15.01 9.60 -9.53
N ASN A 114 16.11 8.85 -9.51
CA ASN A 114 16.75 8.34 -10.72
C ASN A 114 15.80 7.39 -11.47
N MET A 115 15.52 7.71 -12.74
CA MET A 115 14.60 6.93 -13.57
C MET A 115 15.16 5.55 -13.93
N ASP A 116 16.46 5.46 -14.24
CA ASP A 116 17.08 4.21 -14.65
C ASP A 116 17.07 3.20 -13.50
N ASN A 117 17.39 3.64 -12.28
CA ASN A 117 17.28 2.82 -11.08
C ASN A 117 15.84 2.31 -10.85
N PHE A 118 14.84 3.17 -11.06
CA PHE A 118 13.43 2.78 -10.97
C PHE A 118 13.06 1.72 -12.01
N LEU A 119 13.48 1.89 -13.26
CA LEU A 119 13.19 0.94 -14.35
C LEU A 119 13.91 -0.39 -14.15
N ILE A 120 15.17 -0.38 -13.70
CA ILE A 120 15.95 -1.58 -13.38
C ILE A 120 15.22 -2.38 -12.30
N MET A 121 14.86 -1.73 -11.18
CA MET A 121 14.13 -2.42 -10.11
C MET A 121 12.76 -2.94 -10.58
N ALA A 122 12.01 -2.18 -11.39
CA ALA A 122 10.72 -2.64 -11.91
C ALA A 122 10.89 -3.89 -12.78
N GLY A 123 11.96 -3.92 -13.60
CA GLY A 123 12.37 -5.10 -14.37
C GLY A 123 12.73 -6.29 -13.48
N ASP A 124 13.53 -6.07 -12.44
CA ASP A 124 13.94 -7.10 -11.48
C ASP A 124 12.73 -7.74 -10.78
N TYR A 125 11.70 -6.96 -10.43
CA TYR A 125 10.48 -7.52 -9.85
C TYR A 125 9.69 -8.36 -10.84
N ILE A 126 9.50 -7.88 -12.07
CA ILE A 126 8.81 -8.67 -13.11
C ILE A 126 9.55 -9.98 -13.34
N HIS A 127 10.89 -9.95 -13.39
CA HIS A 127 11.69 -11.14 -13.53
C HIS A 127 11.52 -12.11 -12.36
N LYS A 128 11.55 -11.62 -11.11
CA LYS A 128 11.29 -12.44 -9.91
C LYS A 128 9.92 -13.12 -9.94
N LEU A 129 8.90 -12.50 -10.53
CA LEU A 129 7.56 -13.09 -10.64
C LEU A 129 7.43 -14.18 -11.71
N ILE A 130 8.29 -14.18 -12.73
CA ILE A 130 8.28 -15.17 -13.82
C ILE A 130 9.05 -16.45 -13.44
N VAL A 131 10.00 -16.33 -12.51
CA VAL A 131 10.92 -17.41 -12.10
C VAL A 131 10.40 -18.20 -10.88
N ILE A 132 9.26 -17.80 -10.31
CA ILE A 132 8.53 -18.53 -9.25
C ILE A 132 7.50 -19.46 -9.91
#